data_AF-Q8TRH2-F1
#
_entry.id   AF-Q8TRH2-F1
#
_cell.length_a   1.000
_cell.length_b   1.000
_cell.length_c   1.000
_cell.angle_alpha   90.00
_cell.angle_beta   90.00
_cell.angle_gamma   90.00
#
_symmetry.space_group_name_H-M   'P 1'
#
loop_
_entity.id
_entity.type
_entity.pdbx_description
1 polymer ?
#
loop_
_entity_poly.entity_id
_entity_poly.type
_entity_poly.pdbx_seq_one_letter_code
_entity_poly.pdbx_strand_id
1 'polypeptide(L)'
;MKIAVVEDNNQKTSSIFEPGFISVYEEDGGEWKILKRFENKVCDAKGISAVRVAVGDAVKQLDDVRILVASDIPGIAFGAFQAASLNIFLVEDRVLDILGSVKKGMLEIAKKRQEEPSRFDIMQFLKPGVNKGDFSLNLEEVMLINPDLSSKKILIPYLKDKGFNKLDILFSHIPKWFDTELAGFGLKYEIMSELQNKVTLRIMNESNECTKSLTSKSMTLRIMNAQNL
;
A
#
# COMPACT_ATOMS: atom_id res chain seq x y z
N MET A 1 12.10 -15.55 -3.94
CA MET A 1 10.67 -15.14 -4.04
C MET A 1 9.84 -16.31 -3.56
N LYS A 2 8.73 -16.09 -2.83
CA LYS A 2 7.88 -17.19 -2.34
C LYS A 2 6.50 -17.17 -2.98
N ILE A 3 6.03 -18.34 -3.43
CA ILE A 3 4.72 -18.55 -4.05
C ILE A 3 4.04 -19.71 -3.33
N ALA A 4 2.84 -19.49 -2.81
CA ALA A 4 1.98 -20.58 -2.33
C ALA A 4 1.16 -21.14 -3.49
N VAL A 5 1.00 -22.46 -3.54
CA VAL A 5 0.23 -23.15 -4.57
C VAL A 5 -0.69 -24.17 -3.90
N VAL A 6 -1.97 -24.12 -4.26
CA VAL A 6 -2.96 -25.16 -3.95
C VAL A 6 -2.79 -26.26 -4.99
N GLU A 7 -2.43 -27.46 -4.56
CA GLU A 7 -2.08 -28.56 -5.46
C GLU A 7 -2.59 -29.92 -4.99
N ASP A 8 -2.80 -30.82 -5.93
CA ASP A 8 -3.19 -32.20 -5.66
C ASP A 8 -1.98 -33.11 -5.37
N ASN A 9 -2.23 -34.42 -5.27
CA ASN A 9 -1.20 -35.43 -5.09
C ASN A 9 -0.26 -35.58 -6.31
N ASN A 10 -0.66 -35.09 -7.48
CA ASN A 10 0.08 -35.20 -8.74
C ASN A 10 0.86 -33.92 -9.07
N GLN A 11 0.98 -32.97 -8.13
CA GLN A 11 1.62 -31.66 -8.35
C GLN A 11 0.97 -30.89 -9.51
N LYS A 12 -0.36 -31.03 -9.65
CA LYS A 12 -1.18 -30.17 -10.48
C LYS A 12 -1.88 -29.16 -9.57
N THR A 13 -2.05 -27.93 -10.04
CA THR A 13 -2.87 -26.93 -9.35
C THR A 13 -4.29 -27.48 -9.13
N SER A 14 -4.84 -27.25 -7.96
CA SER A 14 -6.16 -27.74 -7.56
C SER A 14 -7.04 -26.61 -7.04
N SER A 15 -8.34 -26.87 -6.95
CA SER A 15 -9.28 -25.93 -6.35
C SER A 15 -9.11 -25.93 -4.84
N ILE A 16 -9.33 -24.77 -4.19
CA ILE A 16 -9.23 -24.67 -2.73
C ILE A 16 -10.21 -25.57 -1.98
N PHE A 17 -11.30 -26.00 -2.63
CA PHE A 17 -12.27 -26.90 -2.01
C PHE A 17 -12.06 -28.37 -2.37
N GLU A 18 -11.03 -28.67 -3.15
CA GLU A 18 -10.63 -30.04 -3.44
C GLU A 18 -9.57 -30.52 -2.44
N PRO A 19 -9.56 -31.81 -2.09
CA PRO A 19 -8.51 -32.40 -1.27
C PRO A 19 -7.13 -32.21 -1.90
N GLY A 20 -6.13 -31.95 -1.07
CA GLY A 20 -4.77 -31.74 -1.52
C GLY A 20 -3.93 -30.99 -0.50
N PHE A 21 -3.01 -30.19 -1.00
CA PHE A 21 -2.02 -29.49 -0.20
C PHE A 21 -1.93 -28.03 -0.58
N ILE A 22 -1.44 -27.23 0.37
CA ILE A 22 -0.92 -25.90 0.11
C ILE A 22 0.59 -25.96 0.31
N SER A 23 1.33 -25.74 -0.77
CA SER A 23 2.79 -25.79 -0.78
C SER A 23 3.37 -24.40 -1.04
N VAL A 24 4.38 -24.03 -0.26
CA VAL A 24 5.16 -22.81 -0.45
C VAL A 24 6.44 -23.16 -1.19
N TYR A 25 6.55 -22.63 -2.39
CA TYR A 25 7.73 -22.72 -3.23
C TYR A 25 8.58 -21.47 -3.07
N GLU A 26 9.88 -21.66 -2.86
CA GLU A 26 10.87 -20.60 -2.84
C GLU A 26 11.82 -20.75 -4.01
N GLU A 27 12.05 -19.66 -4.72
CA GLU A 27 13.07 -19.61 -5.75
C GLU A 27 14.44 -19.32 -5.13
N ASP A 28 15.40 -20.19 -5.43
CA ASP A 28 16.81 -20.09 -5.05
C ASP A 28 17.68 -20.40 -6.29
N GLY A 29 18.48 -19.44 -6.75
CA GLY A 29 19.40 -19.66 -7.88
C GLY A 29 18.75 -19.98 -9.24
N GLY A 30 17.44 -19.74 -9.41
CA GLY A 30 16.69 -20.09 -10.62
C GLY A 30 15.98 -21.45 -10.56
N GLU A 31 16.14 -22.17 -9.45
CA GLU A 31 15.40 -23.39 -9.16
C GLU A 31 14.32 -23.14 -8.12
N TRP A 32 13.20 -23.86 -8.21
CA TRP A 32 12.13 -23.81 -7.23
C TRP A 32 12.23 -24.96 -6.25
N LYS A 33 12.25 -24.64 -4.96
CA LYS A 33 12.30 -25.63 -3.86
C LYS A 33 11.05 -25.51 -3.00
N ILE A 34 10.56 -26.63 -2.50
CA ILE A 34 9.45 -26.65 -1.55
C ILE A 34 10.00 -26.28 -0.17
N LEU A 35 9.60 -25.13 0.34
CA LEU A 35 9.96 -24.65 1.68
C LEU A 35 9.03 -25.23 2.74
N LYS A 36 7.73 -25.36 2.41
CA LYS A 36 6.68 -25.80 3.33
C LYS A 36 5.57 -26.46 2.55
N ARG A 37 4.98 -27.51 3.10
CA ARG A 37 3.80 -28.18 2.55
C ARG A 37 2.91 -28.63 3.70
N PHE A 38 1.61 -28.32 3.60
CA PHE A 38 0.63 -28.72 4.60
C PHE A 38 -0.69 -29.07 3.92
N GLU A 39 -1.49 -29.92 4.58
CA GLU A 39 -2.79 -30.35 4.07
C GLU A 39 -3.75 -29.16 3.91
N ASN A 40 -4.50 -29.15 2.81
CA ASN A 40 -5.51 -28.15 2.55
C ASN A 40 -6.76 -28.42 3.40
N LYS A 41 -6.81 -27.88 4.62
CA LYS A 41 -7.99 -28.00 5.50
C LYS A 41 -9.20 -27.16 5.07
N VAL A 42 -9.06 -26.33 4.03
CA VAL A 42 -10.18 -25.51 3.54
C VAL A 42 -11.21 -26.37 2.80
N CYS A 43 -10.81 -27.51 2.21
CA CYS A 43 -11.72 -28.42 1.52
C CYS A 43 -12.82 -29.01 2.43
N ASP A 44 -12.53 -29.15 3.73
CA ASP A 44 -13.46 -29.72 4.70
C ASP A 44 -14.42 -28.69 5.29
N ALA A 45 -14.21 -27.40 5.01
CA ALA A 45 -14.95 -26.32 5.65
C ALA A 45 -16.38 -26.21 5.11
N LYS A 46 -17.37 -26.30 6.00
CA LYS A 46 -18.79 -26.19 5.66
C LYS A 46 -19.39 -24.87 6.15
N GLY A 47 -19.87 -24.07 5.19
CA GLY A 47 -20.52 -22.79 5.46
C GLY A 47 -19.55 -21.63 5.68
N ILE A 48 -20.11 -20.42 5.62
CA ILE A 48 -19.36 -19.15 5.54
C ILE A 48 -18.34 -18.97 6.67
N SER A 49 -18.76 -19.24 7.92
CA SER A 49 -17.93 -19.03 9.10
C SER A 49 -16.74 -19.99 9.13
N ALA A 50 -16.98 -21.28 8.88
CA ALA A 50 -15.93 -22.30 8.85
C ALA A 50 -14.91 -22.01 7.74
N VAL A 51 -15.36 -21.57 6.56
CA VAL A 51 -14.46 -21.20 5.45
C VAL A 51 -13.53 -20.06 5.86
N ARG A 52 -14.05 -18.99 6.50
CA ARG A 52 -13.22 -17.86 6.96
C ARG A 52 -12.19 -18.29 8.00
N VAL A 53 -12.56 -19.16 8.93
CA VAL A 53 -11.64 -19.70 9.94
C VAL A 53 -10.55 -20.54 9.28
N ALA A 54 -10.93 -21.48 8.41
CA ALA A 54 -9.98 -22.36 7.73
C ALA A 54 -9.00 -21.58 6.83
N VAL A 55 -9.50 -20.58 6.09
CA VAL A 55 -8.65 -19.67 5.30
C VAL A 55 -7.70 -18.88 6.21
N GLY A 56 -8.19 -18.36 7.34
CA GLY A 56 -7.37 -17.65 8.32
C GLY A 56 -6.23 -18.52 8.87
N ASP A 57 -6.51 -19.78 9.16
CA ASP A 57 -5.50 -20.73 9.65
C ASP A 57 -4.52 -21.16 8.55
N ALA A 58 -4.97 -21.31 7.30
CA ALA A 58 -4.09 -21.50 6.16
C ALA A 58 -3.14 -20.30 5.99
N VAL A 59 -3.67 -19.07 6.03
CA VAL A 59 -2.89 -17.83 5.93
C VAL A 59 -1.82 -17.73 7.03
N LYS A 60 -2.13 -18.10 8.27
CA LYS A 60 -1.12 -18.14 9.35
C LYS A 60 0.05 -19.06 9.02
N GLN A 61 -0.18 -20.14 8.28
CA GLN A 61 0.87 -21.06 7.84
C GLN A 61 1.63 -20.54 6.62
N LEU A 62 1.15 -19.49 5.94
CA LEU A 62 1.80 -18.90 4.78
C LEU A 62 2.84 -17.82 5.13
N ASP A 63 3.00 -17.49 6.41
CA ASP A 63 4.02 -16.56 6.91
C ASP A 63 4.06 -15.23 6.11
N ASP A 64 5.16 -14.95 5.41
CA ASP A 64 5.40 -13.74 4.61
C ASP A 64 4.95 -13.87 3.14
N VAL A 65 4.36 -14.99 2.73
CA VAL A 65 3.90 -15.21 1.36
C VAL A 65 2.79 -14.21 1.00
N ARG A 66 2.85 -13.70 -0.24
CA ARG A 66 1.90 -12.71 -0.79
C ARG A 66 1.22 -13.16 -2.08
N ILE A 67 1.50 -14.39 -2.52
CA ILE A 67 1.03 -14.92 -3.80
C ILE A 67 0.46 -16.30 -3.54
N LEU A 68 -0.77 -16.52 -3.99
CA LEU A 68 -1.46 -17.80 -3.93
C LEU A 68 -1.88 -18.19 -5.34
N VAL A 69 -1.51 -19.39 -5.78
CA VAL A 69 -1.93 -19.99 -7.05
C VAL A 69 -2.87 -21.15 -6.77
N ALA A 70 -3.94 -21.28 -7.54
CA ALA A 70 -4.88 -22.40 -7.49
C ALA A 70 -5.50 -22.60 -8.88
N SER A 71 -6.18 -23.71 -9.13
CA SER A 71 -7.00 -23.80 -10.35
C SER A 71 -8.31 -23.04 -10.21
N ASP A 72 -8.90 -23.05 -9.01
CA ASP A 72 -10.10 -22.28 -8.67
C ASP A 72 -10.15 -21.94 -7.17
N ILE A 73 -10.75 -20.79 -6.84
CA ILE A 73 -11.04 -20.34 -5.48
C ILE A 73 -12.41 -19.65 -5.49
N PRO A 74 -13.52 -20.36 -5.28
CA PRO A 74 -14.83 -19.77 -5.40
C PRO A 74 -15.25 -18.94 -4.17
N GLY A 75 -16.01 -17.88 -4.44
CA GLY A 75 -16.82 -17.14 -3.47
C GLY A 75 -16.08 -16.63 -2.23
N ILE A 76 -16.49 -17.11 -1.06
CA ILE A 76 -16.09 -16.55 0.24
C ILE A 76 -14.61 -16.79 0.53
N ALA A 77 -14.04 -17.91 0.04
CA ALA A 77 -12.62 -18.19 0.18
C ALA A 77 -11.77 -17.14 -0.56
N PHE A 78 -12.18 -16.76 -1.78
CA PHE A 78 -11.49 -15.74 -2.58
C PHE A 78 -11.41 -14.39 -1.85
N GLY A 79 -12.56 -13.94 -1.32
CA GLY A 79 -12.63 -12.70 -0.54
C GLY A 79 -11.80 -12.76 0.74
N ALA A 80 -11.77 -13.91 1.42
CA ALA A 80 -11.00 -14.09 2.64
C ALA A 80 -9.48 -14.06 2.39
N PHE A 81 -8.99 -14.72 1.33
CA PHE A 81 -7.58 -14.67 0.94
C PHE A 81 -7.16 -13.27 0.46
N GLN A 82 -8.02 -12.57 -0.30
CA GLN A 82 -7.76 -11.17 -0.69
C GLN A 82 -7.69 -10.24 0.51
N ALA A 83 -8.60 -10.38 1.49
CA ALA A 83 -8.57 -9.60 2.72
C ALA A 83 -7.26 -9.83 3.53
N ALA A 84 -6.64 -11.00 3.36
CA ALA A 84 -5.32 -11.32 3.90
C ALA A 84 -4.14 -10.79 3.05
N SER A 85 -4.39 -9.92 2.07
CA SER A 85 -3.38 -9.30 1.19
C SER A 85 -2.62 -10.29 0.30
N LEU A 86 -3.21 -11.44 -0.05
CA LEU A 86 -2.68 -12.36 -1.05
C LEU A 86 -3.13 -11.96 -2.46
N ASN A 87 -2.20 -11.93 -3.41
CA ASN A 87 -2.50 -11.84 -4.83
C ASN A 87 -2.80 -13.25 -5.34
N ILE A 88 -4.00 -13.44 -5.90
CA ILE A 88 -4.49 -14.75 -6.31
C ILE A 88 -4.31 -14.91 -7.82
N PHE A 89 -3.74 -16.04 -8.24
CA PHE A 89 -3.60 -16.46 -9.64
C PHE A 89 -4.39 -17.74 -9.84
N LEU A 90 -5.32 -17.73 -10.79
CA LEU A 90 -6.10 -18.90 -11.17
C LEU A 90 -5.52 -19.49 -12.45
N VAL A 91 -4.91 -20.66 -12.35
CA VAL A 91 -4.26 -21.37 -13.45
C VAL A 91 -4.45 -22.85 -13.22
N GLU A 92 -4.89 -23.58 -14.25
CA GLU A 92 -4.99 -25.04 -14.21
C GLU A 92 -3.84 -25.67 -15.00
N ASP A 93 -2.77 -26.08 -14.30
CA ASP A 93 -1.63 -26.75 -14.92
C ASP A 93 -0.74 -27.46 -13.89
N ARG A 94 0.37 -28.05 -14.33
CA ARG A 94 1.42 -28.55 -13.44
C ARG A 94 2.10 -27.40 -12.71
N VAL A 95 2.41 -27.62 -11.44
CA VAL A 95 2.91 -26.56 -10.57
C VAL A 95 4.25 -25.99 -11.03
N LEU A 96 5.21 -26.85 -11.40
CA LEU A 96 6.52 -26.37 -11.86
C LEU A 96 6.45 -25.54 -13.14
N ASP A 97 5.48 -25.84 -14.02
CA ASP A 97 5.31 -25.16 -15.31
C ASP A 97 4.75 -23.75 -15.13
N ILE A 98 4.00 -23.48 -14.04
CA ILE A 98 3.36 -22.18 -13.80
C ILE A 98 4.18 -21.23 -12.94
N LEU A 99 5.12 -21.71 -12.12
CA LEU A 99 5.86 -20.86 -11.18
C LEU A 99 6.66 -19.76 -11.90
N GLY A 100 7.30 -20.08 -13.03
CA GLY A 100 8.02 -19.12 -13.86
C GLY A 100 7.10 -18.07 -14.49
N SER A 101 5.94 -18.50 -15.00
CA SER A 101 4.93 -17.62 -15.60
C SER A 101 4.30 -16.67 -14.58
N VAL A 102 3.96 -17.17 -13.39
CA VAL A 102 3.45 -16.36 -12.27
C VAL A 102 4.51 -15.36 -11.80
N LYS A 103 5.78 -15.77 -11.68
CA LYS A 103 6.89 -14.87 -11.38
C LYS A 103 6.98 -13.75 -12.41
N LYS A 104 6.95 -14.08 -13.71
CA LYS A 104 6.99 -13.09 -14.79
C LYS A 104 5.81 -12.11 -14.68
N GLY A 105 4.58 -12.61 -14.51
CA GLY A 105 3.39 -11.77 -14.31
C GLY A 105 3.51 -10.86 -13.09
N MET A 106 4.11 -11.32 -12.00
CA MET A 106 4.38 -10.50 -10.82
C MET A 106 5.42 -9.43 -11.04
N LEU A 107 6.50 -9.74 -11.77
CA LEU A 107 7.50 -8.74 -12.16
C LEU A 107 6.88 -7.69 -13.10
N GLU A 108 6.00 -8.09 -14.01
CA GLU A 108 5.26 -7.17 -14.88
C GLU A 108 4.28 -6.30 -14.10
N ILE A 109 3.54 -6.85 -13.14
CA ILE A 109 2.66 -6.07 -12.24
C ILE A 109 3.49 -5.12 -11.39
N ALA A 110 4.65 -5.55 -10.88
CA ALA A 110 5.55 -4.69 -10.12
C ALA A 110 6.14 -3.56 -10.99
N LYS A 111 6.53 -3.86 -12.23
CA LYS A 111 6.98 -2.87 -13.21
C LYS A 111 5.87 -1.89 -13.57
N LYS A 112 4.67 -2.36 -13.92
CA LYS A 112 3.50 -1.48 -14.16
C LYS A 112 3.18 -0.61 -12.95
N ARG A 113 3.28 -1.14 -11.72
CA ARG A 113 3.11 -0.35 -10.49
C ARG A 113 4.21 0.70 -10.26
N GLN A 114 5.39 0.53 -10.87
CA GLN A 114 6.48 1.51 -10.85
C GLN A 114 6.44 2.47 -12.06
N GLU A 115 5.89 2.01 -13.19
CA GLU A 115 5.78 2.73 -14.47
C GLU A 115 4.44 3.47 -14.63
N GLU A 116 3.43 3.21 -13.79
CA GLU A 116 2.24 4.04 -13.66
C GLU A 116 2.54 5.20 -12.70
N PRO A 117 2.91 6.40 -13.18
CA PRO A 117 2.49 7.58 -12.46
C PRO A 117 0.97 7.55 -12.51
N SER A 118 0.30 7.39 -11.37
CA SER A 118 -1.14 7.59 -11.36
C SER A 118 -1.39 8.98 -11.94
N ARG A 119 -2.16 9.07 -13.04
CA ARG A 119 -2.77 10.33 -13.49
C ARG A 119 -3.76 10.90 -12.46
N PHE A 120 -3.81 10.33 -11.25
CA PHE A 120 -4.46 10.93 -10.11
C PHE A 120 -3.73 12.22 -9.76
N ASP A 121 -4.30 13.33 -10.20
CA ASP A 121 -3.87 14.66 -9.83
C ASP A 121 -4.55 15.07 -8.53
N ILE A 122 -3.83 14.87 -7.42
CA ILE A 122 -4.29 15.25 -6.08
C ILE A 122 -4.66 16.74 -6.00
N MET A 123 -4.06 17.58 -6.85
CA MET A 123 -4.26 19.03 -6.83
C MET A 123 -5.73 19.41 -7.07
N GLN A 124 -6.49 18.57 -7.78
CA GLN A 124 -7.92 18.78 -8.04
C GLN A 124 -8.78 18.66 -6.77
N PHE A 125 -8.27 18.00 -5.73
CA PHE A 125 -8.98 17.74 -4.48
C PHE A 125 -8.47 18.59 -3.31
N LEU A 126 -7.33 19.28 -3.48
CA LEU A 126 -6.79 20.16 -2.47
C LEU A 126 -7.60 21.44 -2.37
N LYS A 127 -8.09 21.75 -1.17
CA LYS A 127 -8.74 23.01 -0.85
C LYS A 127 -7.67 23.97 -0.30
N PRO A 128 -7.48 25.16 -0.90
CA PRO A 128 -6.47 26.12 -0.43
C PRO A 128 -6.81 26.61 0.98
N GLY A 129 -5.78 26.76 1.81
CA GLY A 129 -5.87 27.35 3.14
C GLY A 129 -5.66 28.86 3.15
N VAL A 130 -5.46 29.42 4.34
CA VAL A 130 -5.32 30.86 4.57
C VAL A 130 -4.06 31.44 3.91
N ASN A 131 -2.94 30.72 3.98
CA ASN A 131 -1.68 31.16 3.39
C ASN A 131 -1.40 30.42 2.09
N LYS A 132 -0.65 31.06 1.19
CA LYS A 132 -0.08 30.38 0.01
C LYS A 132 0.74 29.17 0.48
N GLY A 133 0.45 28.00 -0.10
CA GLY A 133 1.09 26.74 0.26
C GLY A 133 0.43 26.00 1.43
N ASP A 134 -0.62 26.56 2.03
CA ASP A 134 -1.48 25.81 2.95
C ASP A 134 -2.58 25.12 2.16
N PHE A 135 -2.82 23.85 2.44
CA PHE A 135 -3.86 23.06 1.79
C PHE A 135 -4.61 22.19 2.81
N SER A 136 -5.81 21.80 2.44
CA SER A 136 -6.57 20.78 3.15
C SER A 136 -7.13 19.74 2.18
N LEU A 137 -7.24 18.50 2.64
CA LEU A 137 -7.71 17.36 1.87
C LEU A 137 -8.67 16.52 2.69
N ASN A 138 -9.87 16.26 2.15
CA ASN A 138 -10.73 15.23 2.69
C ASN A 138 -10.45 13.91 1.98
N LEU A 139 -9.69 13.02 2.62
CA LEU A 139 -9.26 11.79 1.97
C LEU A 139 -10.42 10.81 1.75
N GLU A 140 -11.45 10.88 2.60
CA GLU A 140 -12.67 10.09 2.46
C GLU A 140 -13.42 10.43 1.16
N GLU A 141 -13.56 11.72 0.83
CA GLU A 141 -14.17 12.18 -0.43
C GLU A 141 -13.38 11.69 -1.65
N VAL A 142 -12.04 11.78 -1.59
CA VAL A 142 -11.16 11.36 -2.69
C VAL A 142 -11.26 9.86 -2.95
N MET A 143 -11.21 9.05 -1.89
CA MET A 143 -11.28 7.59 -1.99
C MET A 143 -12.68 7.10 -2.37
N LEU A 144 -13.74 7.84 -2.04
CA LEU A 144 -15.10 7.55 -2.50
C LEU A 144 -15.23 7.73 -4.02
N ILE A 145 -14.61 8.76 -4.58
CA ILE A 145 -14.59 9.02 -6.04
C ILE A 145 -13.64 8.06 -6.77
N ASN A 146 -12.58 7.60 -6.10
CA ASN A 146 -11.54 6.75 -6.67
C ASN A 146 -11.33 5.47 -5.83
N PRO A 147 -12.26 4.49 -5.90
CA PRO A 147 -12.25 3.32 -5.01
C PRO A 147 -11.01 2.41 -5.17
N ASP A 148 -10.31 2.46 -6.30
CA ASP A 148 -9.09 1.70 -6.56
C ASP A 148 -7.83 2.33 -5.94
N LEU A 149 -7.95 3.54 -5.40
CA LEU A 149 -6.87 4.28 -4.76
C LEU A 149 -6.91 4.15 -3.24
N SER A 150 -5.78 3.79 -2.66
CA SER A 150 -5.59 3.81 -1.20
C SER A 150 -5.03 5.15 -0.73
N SER A 151 -5.22 5.45 0.56
CA SER A 151 -4.61 6.61 1.22
C SER A 151 -3.12 6.76 0.93
N LYS A 152 -2.39 5.64 0.91
CA LYS A 152 -0.95 5.59 0.61
C LYS A 152 -0.67 6.01 -0.83
N LYS A 153 -1.41 5.48 -1.82
CA LYS A 153 -1.22 5.81 -3.24
C LYS A 153 -1.53 7.28 -3.53
N ILE A 154 -2.53 7.83 -2.86
CA ILE A 154 -2.93 9.24 -2.99
C ILE A 154 -1.85 10.17 -2.41
N LEU A 155 -1.43 9.91 -1.17
CA LEU A 155 -0.63 10.87 -0.40
C LEU A 155 0.87 10.79 -0.67
N ILE A 156 1.44 9.59 -0.81
CA ILE A 156 2.91 9.43 -0.90
C ILE A 156 3.54 10.25 -2.03
N PRO A 157 3.01 10.29 -3.27
CA PRO A 157 3.59 11.10 -4.34
C PRO A 157 3.65 12.60 -3.99
N TYR A 158 2.58 13.13 -3.39
CA TYR A 158 2.49 14.53 -3.01
C TYR A 158 3.38 14.88 -1.81
N LEU A 159 3.45 14.01 -0.81
CA LEU A 159 4.29 14.19 0.37
C LEU A 159 5.80 14.17 0.04
N LYS A 160 6.20 13.41 -0.99
CA LYS A 160 7.58 13.36 -1.48
C LYS A 160 8.04 14.68 -2.10
N ASP A 161 7.17 15.34 -2.86
CA ASP A 161 7.49 16.59 -3.57
C ASP A 161 7.65 17.78 -2.61
N LYS A 162 7.05 17.73 -1.42
CA LYS A 162 7.13 18.78 -0.38
C LYS A 162 6.74 20.18 -0.87
N GLY A 163 5.93 20.29 -1.93
CA GLY A 163 5.44 21.54 -2.49
C GLY A 163 4.38 22.29 -1.66
N PHE A 164 4.29 22.03 -0.36
CA PHE A 164 3.34 22.64 0.57
C PHE A 164 4.07 23.19 1.81
N ASN A 165 3.44 24.14 2.51
CA ASN A 165 3.86 24.63 3.82
C ASN A 165 3.14 23.85 4.92
N LYS A 166 1.83 23.67 4.74
CA LYS A 166 0.94 23.01 5.67
C LYS A 166 -0.09 22.19 4.91
N LEU A 167 -0.33 20.96 5.35
CA LEU A 167 -1.36 20.09 4.79
C LEU A 167 -2.23 19.50 5.90
N ASP A 168 -3.49 19.92 5.95
CA ASP A 168 -4.49 19.36 6.87
C ASP A 168 -5.28 18.24 6.16
N ILE A 169 -5.24 17.03 6.71
CA ILE A 169 -5.86 15.84 6.10
C ILE A 169 -6.91 15.27 7.04
N LEU A 170 -8.13 15.08 6.52
CA LEU A 170 -9.19 14.36 7.22
C LEU A 170 -9.14 12.88 6.88
N PHE A 171 -9.01 12.05 7.92
CA PHE A 171 -9.04 10.59 7.86
C PHE A 171 -10.23 10.02 8.64
N SER A 172 -10.68 8.83 8.26
CA SER A 172 -11.54 8.01 9.13
C SER A 172 -10.75 7.30 10.25
N HIS A 173 -9.46 7.04 10.00
CA HIS A 173 -8.50 6.50 10.96
C HIS A 173 -7.08 6.79 10.46
N ILE A 174 -6.12 6.92 11.39
CA ILE A 174 -4.72 7.13 11.03
C ILE A 174 -4.17 5.85 10.36
N PRO A 175 -3.62 5.93 9.13
CA PRO A 175 -3.09 4.75 8.46
C PRO A 175 -1.83 4.20 9.13
N LYS A 176 -1.68 2.87 9.21
CA LYS A 176 -0.50 2.22 9.84
C LYS A 176 0.85 2.59 9.22
N TRP A 177 0.87 2.99 7.95
CA TRP A 177 2.09 3.37 7.24
C TRP A 177 2.53 4.81 7.54
N PHE A 178 1.66 5.62 8.15
CA PHE A 178 1.78 7.07 8.18
C PHE A 178 3.04 7.53 8.92
N ASP A 179 3.28 7.00 10.12
CA ASP A 179 4.47 7.35 10.92
C ASP A 179 5.78 7.00 10.21
N THR A 180 5.87 5.78 9.66
CA THR A 180 7.11 5.27 9.04
C THR A 180 7.47 6.03 7.77
N GLU A 181 6.49 6.30 6.90
CA GLU A 181 6.75 6.99 5.63
C GLU A 181 7.01 8.49 5.84
N LEU A 182 6.29 9.16 6.75
CA LEU A 182 6.53 10.57 7.06
C LEU A 182 7.93 10.78 7.65
N ALA A 183 8.35 9.91 8.57
CA ALA A 183 9.72 9.93 9.09
C ALA A 183 10.75 9.75 7.97
N GLY A 184 10.49 8.85 7.02
CA GLY A 184 11.32 8.65 5.83
C GLY A 184 11.43 9.88 4.92
N PHE A 185 10.42 10.75 4.92
CA PHE A 185 10.47 12.04 4.22
C PHE A 185 10.95 13.20 5.11
N GLY A 186 11.26 12.97 6.38
CA GLY A 186 11.61 14.02 7.34
C GLY A 186 10.45 14.99 7.61
N LEU A 187 9.22 14.51 7.52
CA LEU A 187 8.00 15.25 7.84
C LEU A 187 7.45 14.78 9.20
N LYS A 188 6.77 15.68 9.90
CA LYS A 188 6.07 15.39 11.15
C LYS A 188 4.61 15.79 11.01
N TYR A 189 3.77 15.23 11.89
CA TYR A 189 2.36 15.60 11.95
C TYR A 189 1.88 15.84 13.37
N GLU A 190 0.80 16.59 13.47
CA GLU A 190 0.07 16.86 14.70
C GLU A 190 -1.39 16.43 14.53
N ILE A 191 -2.00 15.90 15.58
CA ILE A 191 -3.44 15.62 15.61
C ILE A 191 -4.16 16.90 15.99
N MET A 192 -4.96 17.46 15.08
CA MET A 192 -5.70 18.70 15.31
C MET A 192 -7.04 18.45 15.98
N SER A 193 -7.71 17.34 15.63
CA SER A 193 -8.98 16.94 16.20
C SER A 193 -9.22 15.44 16.01
N GLU A 194 -9.92 14.85 16.97
CA GLU A 194 -10.40 13.47 16.91
C GLU A 194 -11.84 13.44 17.41
N LEU A 195 -12.78 13.18 16.52
CA LEU A 195 -14.22 13.18 16.77
C LEU A 195 -14.84 11.98 16.06
N GLN A 196 -15.47 11.07 16.82
CA GLN A 196 -16.30 9.95 16.33
C GLN A 196 -15.90 9.41 14.94
N ASN A 197 -14.85 8.57 14.89
CA ASN A 197 -14.33 7.94 13.66
C ASN A 197 -13.81 8.92 12.61
N LYS A 198 -13.44 10.15 13.00
CA LYS A 198 -12.74 11.10 12.14
C LYS A 198 -11.57 11.72 12.88
N VAL A 199 -10.44 11.79 12.20
CA VAL A 199 -9.19 12.37 12.71
C VAL A 199 -8.69 13.38 11.69
N THR A 200 -8.43 14.61 12.14
CA THR A 200 -7.75 15.62 11.31
C THR A 200 -6.29 15.69 11.71
N LEU A 201 -5.41 15.41 10.76
CA LEU A 201 -3.95 15.49 10.95
C LEU A 201 -3.41 16.70 10.21
N ARG A 202 -2.44 17.38 10.81
CA ARG A 202 -1.71 18.49 10.18
C ARG A 202 -0.28 18.07 9.94
N ILE A 203 0.18 18.15 8.69
CA ILE A 203 1.59 17.97 8.34
C ILE A 203 2.19 19.34 8.08
N MET A 204 3.29 19.63 8.76
CA MET A 204 4.08 20.85 8.57
C MET A 204 5.35 20.54 7.80
N ASN A 205 5.66 21.36 6.80
CA ASN A 205 6.93 21.29 6.10
C ASN A 205 7.85 22.43 6.57
N GLU A 206 8.64 22.13 7.60
CA GLU A 206 9.59 23.06 8.23
C GLU A 206 10.66 23.60 7.24
N SER A 207 10.88 22.90 6.12
CA SER A 207 11.85 23.31 5.09
C SER A 207 11.44 24.59 4.33
N ASN A 208 10.14 24.92 4.29
CA ASN A 208 9.64 26.10 3.58
C ASN A 208 9.52 27.35 4.48
N GLU A 209 9.62 27.23 5.80
CA GLU A 209 9.63 28.39 6.70
C GLU A 209 10.97 29.16 6.66
N CYS A 210 12.06 28.52 6.24
CA CYS A 210 13.40 29.13 6.19
C CYS A 210 13.55 30.25 5.14
N THR A 211 12.63 30.38 4.17
CA THR A 211 12.66 31.49 3.20
C THR A 211 11.95 32.76 3.67
N LYS A 212 11.17 32.71 4.76
CA LYS A 212 10.47 33.89 5.31
C LYS A 212 11.27 34.66 6.35
N SER A 213 12.29 34.07 6.99
CA SER A 213 13.09 34.78 8.01
C SER A 213 14.26 35.59 7.43
N LEU A 214 14.68 35.32 6.19
CA LEU A 214 15.82 36.00 5.55
C LEU A 214 15.44 37.20 4.67
N THR A 215 14.16 37.42 4.36
CA THR A 215 13.70 38.58 3.58
C THR A 215 13.18 39.75 4.42
N SER A 216 13.06 39.59 5.75
CA SER A 216 12.62 40.67 6.65
C SER A 216 13.76 41.39 7.39
N LYS A 217 15.03 40.99 7.24
CA LYS A 217 16.15 41.58 7.99
C LYS A 217 17.25 42.24 7.14
N SER A 218 17.07 42.38 5.84
CA SER A 218 18.01 43.11 4.98
C SER A 218 17.32 44.26 4.23
N MET A 219 16.83 45.24 5.00
CA MET A 219 16.55 46.57 4.46
C MET A 219 16.76 47.62 5.56
N THR A 220 17.98 47.65 6.09
CA THR A 220 18.49 48.83 6.81
C THR A 220 19.97 48.98 6.49
N LEU A 221 20.30 49.10 5.20
CA LEU A 221 21.61 49.59 4.79
C LEU A 221 21.51 51.09 4.52
N ARG A 222 22.06 51.80 5.52
CA ARG A 222 22.44 53.20 5.57
C ARG A 222 22.84 53.76 4.20
N ILE A 223 22.17 54.83 3.78
CA ILE A 223 22.81 55.87 2.98
C ILE A 223 23.18 56.98 3.98
N MET A 224 24.40 56.93 4.51
CA MET A 224 25.08 58.13 5.01
C MET A 224 26.04 58.56 3.92
N ASN A 225 25.60 59.51 3.09
CA ASN A 225 26.51 60.31 2.27
C ASN A 225 27.05 61.43 3.15
N ALA A 226 28.34 61.37 3.46
CA ALA A 226 29.11 62.48 3.98
C ALA A 226 30.45 62.50 3.24
N GLN A 227 30.53 63.33 2.19
CA GLN A 227 31.78 63.91 1.73
C GLN A 227 31.51 65.38 1.40
N ASN A 228 31.93 66.24 2.33
CA ASN A 228 32.30 67.62 2.07
C ASN A 228 33.83 67.67 2.14
N LEU A 229 34.47 68.07 1.05
CA LEU A 229 35.65 68.94 0.98
C LEU A 229 35.86 69.35 -0.48
#